data_AF-G6AYI7-F1
#
_entry.id   AF-G6AYI7-F1
#
_cell.length_a   1.000
_cell.length_b   1.000
_cell.length_c   1.000
_cell.angle_alpha   90.00
_cell.angle_beta   90.00
_cell.angle_gamma   90.00
#
_symmetry.space_group_name_H-M   'P 1'
#
loop_
_entity.id
_entity.type
_entity.pdbx_description
1 polymer ?
#
loop_
_entity_poly.entity_id
_entity_poly.type
_entity_poly.pdbx_seq_one_letter_code
_entity_poly.pdbx_strand_id
1 'polypeptide(L)'
;MIGGKVSAKTMIATVSFVAMVLVALGIMLPVEQTISFPGIDYTTLSLKWGEIPVGIFAIMLVGFCASVMWGGIFNLATEGLGKYTAKASGAFMMMVAGFAVMIGIQGFVIDFTHDYMTSFVVVLLAAAYIFYYALWGSKNVNTDIPVE
;
A
#
# COMPACT_ATOMS: atom_id res chain seq x y z
N MET A 1 8.21 -5.70 -20.57
CA MET A 1 7.43 -5.57 -19.33
C MET A 1 8.04 -6.48 -18.27
N ILE A 2 8.61 -5.91 -17.20
CA ILE A 2 9.28 -6.68 -16.12
C ILE A 2 8.25 -7.50 -15.31
N GLY A 3 7.00 -7.03 -15.22
CA GLY A 3 5.93 -7.69 -14.48
C GLY A 3 5.47 -9.05 -15.03
N GLY A 4 5.80 -9.40 -16.28
CA GLY A 4 5.52 -10.74 -16.82
C GLY A 4 6.63 -11.78 -16.56
N LYS A 5 7.78 -11.35 -16.01
CA LYS A 5 8.94 -12.22 -15.75
C LYS A 5 9.14 -12.51 -14.26
N VAL A 6 8.43 -11.81 -13.37
CA VAL A 6 8.57 -11.91 -11.92
C VAL A 6 7.22 -12.36 -11.35
N SER A 7 7.23 -13.40 -10.51
CA SER A 7 6.02 -13.89 -9.83
C SER A 7 5.35 -12.75 -9.05
N ALA A 8 4.02 -12.66 -9.11
CA ALA A 8 3.22 -11.70 -8.35
C ALA A 8 3.58 -11.73 -6.86
N LYS A 9 3.85 -12.93 -6.34
CA LYS A 9 4.33 -13.17 -4.97
C LYS A 9 5.59 -12.37 -4.64
N THR A 10 6.63 -12.53 -5.45
CA THR A 10 7.93 -11.85 -5.27
C THR A 10 7.81 -10.35 -5.45
N MET A 11 6.98 -9.91 -6.40
CA MET A 11 6.72 -8.50 -6.63
C MET A 11 6.10 -7.84 -5.40
N ILE A 12 4.99 -8.38 -4.88
CA ILE A 12 4.28 -7.83 -3.73
C ILE A 12 5.16 -7.86 -2.48
N ALA A 13 5.88 -8.97 -2.24
CA ALA A 13 6.81 -9.07 -1.11
C ALA A 13 7.89 -7.98 -1.16
N THR A 14 8.46 -7.72 -2.35
CA THR A 14 9.50 -6.68 -2.49
C THR A 14 8.91 -5.28 -2.27
N VAL A 15 7.77 -4.95 -2.89
CA VAL A 15 7.21 -3.60 -2.76
C VAL A 15 6.61 -3.33 -1.39
N SER A 16 6.05 -4.34 -0.72
CA SER A 16 5.54 -4.20 0.65
C SER A 16 6.67 -4.04 1.66
N PHE A 17 7.79 -4.75 1.48
CA PHE A 17 9.00 -4.50 2.27
C PHE A 17 9.55 -3.09 2.06
N VAL A 18 9.66 -2.64 0.80
CA VAL A 18 10.08 -1.26 0.49
C VAL A 18 9.14 -0.23 1.12
N ALA A 19 7.82 -0.46 1.04
CA ALA A 19 6.84 0.40 1.69
C ALA A 19 7.02 0.45 3.22
N MET A 20 7.28 -0.69 3.88
CA MET A 20 7.55 -0.70 5.31
C MET A 20 8.79 0.12 5.67
N VAL A 21 9.87 -0.01 4.91
CA VAL A 21 11.09 0.79 5.11
C VAL A 21 10.81 2.27 4.90
N LEU A 22 10.10 2.64 3.84
CA LEU A 22 9.74 4.04 3.55
C LEU A 22 8.84 4.65 4.64
N VAL A 23 7.86 3.92 5.14
CA VAL A 23 7.01 4.38 6.25
C VAL A 23 7.82 4.52 7.52
N ALA A 24 8.66 3.54 7.87
CA ALA A 24 9.50 3.61 9.06
C ALA A 24 10.48 4.78 8.99
N LEU A 25 11.11 5.03 7.84
CA LEU A 25 11.94 6.20 7.61
C LEU A 25 11.11 7.50 7.68
N GLY A 26 9.91 7.51 7.12
CA GLY A 26 9.00 8.65 7.16
C GLY A 26 8.62 9.08 8.58
N ILE A 27 8.44 8.11 9.49
CA ILE A 27 8.12 8.37 10.91
C ILE A 27 9.36 8.81 11.70
N MET A 28 10.55 8.28 11.38
CA MET A 28 11.79 8.53 12.13
C MET A 28 12.55 9.79 11.67
N LEU A 29 12.31 10.26 10.45
CA LEU A 29 13.03 11.40 9.88
C LEU A 29 12.55 12.73 10.48
N PRO A 30 13.48 13.60 10.91
CA PRO A 30 13.13 14.92 11.45
C PRO A 30 12.47 15.81 10.38
N VAL A 31 11.54 16.67 10.80
CA VAL A 31 10.82 17.59 9.90
C VAL A 31 11.69 18.75 9.40
N GLU A 32 12.87 18.93 9.97
CA GLU A 32 13.83 19.97 9.65
C GLU A 32 14.61 19.70 8.36
N GLN A 33 14.68 18.44 7.91
CA GLN A 33 15.30 18.11 6.63
C GLN A 33 14.27 18.29 5.52
N THR A 34 14.42 19.36 4.73
CA THR A 34 13.54 19.67 3.62
C THR A 34 14.18 19.35 2.28
N ILE A 35 13.35 19.00 1.30
CA ILE A 35 13.72 18.89 -0.11
C ILE A 35 12.82 19.81 -0.95
N SER A 36 13.37 20.36 -2.02
CA SER A 36 12.59 21.14 -2.98
C SER A 36 11.74 20.21 -3.83
N PHE A 37 10.41 20.38 -3.74
CA PHE A 37 9.44 19.61 -4.49
C PHE A 37 8.52 20.56 -5.29
N PRO A 38 8.20 20.24 -6.56
CA PRO A 38 7.30 21.07 -7.36
C PRO A 38 5.87 20.96 -6.83
N GLY A 39 5.34 22.05 -6.31
CA GLY A 39 3.96 22.20 -5.87
C GLY A 39 3.14 23.08 -6.82
N ILE A 40 1.81 22.96 -6.76
CA ILE A 40 0.89 23.85 -7.47
C ILE A 40 0.39 24.88 -6.47
N ASP A 41 0.63 26.15 -6.75
CA ASP A 41 -0.02 27.23 -6.00
C ASP A 41 -1.47 27.38 -6.52
N TYR A 42 -2.44 26.94 -5.72
CA TYR A 42 -3.86 26.92 -6.09
C TYR A 42 -4.45 28.31 -6.33
N THR A 43 -3.78 29.38 -5.87
CA THR A 43 -4.26 30.76 -6.05
C THR A 43 -3.83 31.35 -7.39
N THR A 44 -2.66 30.95 -7.89
CA THR A 44 -2.08 31.49 -9.14
C THR A 44 -2.02 30.46 -10.26
N LEU A 45 -2.42 29.21 -9.99
CA LEU A 45 -2.31 28.05 -10.89
C LEU A 45 -0.91 27.93 -11.53
N SER A 46 0.12 28.31 -10.77
CA SER A 46 1.52 28.27 -11.20
C SER A 46 2.27 27.15 -10.48
N LEU A 47 3.19 26.52 -11.21
CA LEU A 47 4.14 25.57 -10.63
C LEU A 47 5.18 26.35 -9.83
N LYS A 48 5.18 26.16 -8.51
CA LYS A 48 6.16 26.75 -7.60
C LYS A 48 6.95 25.65 -6.93
N TRP A 49 8.24 25.90 -6.76
CA TRP A 49 9.11 25.02 -5.97
C TRP A 49 8.91 25.34 -4.50
N GLY A 50 8.40 24.37 -3.75
CA GLY A 50 8.20 24.46 -2.31
C GLY A 50 9.10 23.49 -1.57
N GLU A 51 9.37 23.78 -0.31
CA GLU A 51 10.11 22.87 0.57
C GLU A 51 9.14 21.94 1.30
N ILE A 52 9.39 20.64 1.21
CA ILE A 52 8.66 19.63 1.97
C ILE A 52 9.63 18.80 2.82
N PRO A 53 9.24 18.36 4.01
CA PRO A 53 10.02 17.43 4.81
C PRO A 53 10.32 16.13 4.05
N VAL A 54 11.54 15.61 4.20
CA VAL A 54 11.94 14.34 3.56
C VAL A 54 11.08 13.17 4.03
N GLY A 55 10.62 13.17 5.28
CA GLY A 55 9.72 12.15 5.80
C GLY A 55 8.38 12.09 5.05
N ILE A 56 7.81 13.25 4.72
CA ILE A 56 6.57 13.34 3.92
C ILE A 56 6.82 12.85 2.50
N PHE A 57 7.98 13.17 1.91
CA PHE A 57 8.35 12.65 0.60
C PHE A 57 8.48 11.12 0.59
N ALA A 58 9.08 10.52 1.63
CA ALA A 58 9.16 9.07 1.77
C ALA A 58 7.76 8.43 1.85
N ILE A 59 6.83 9.04 2.59
CA ILE A 59 5.44 8.59 2.68
C ILE A 59 4.72 8.73 1.32
N MET A 60 4.96 9.79 0.55
CA MET A 60 4.39 9.91 -0.79
C MET A 60 4.84 8.78 -1.73
N LEU A 61 6.11 8.34 -1.62
CA LEU A 61 6.62 7.20 -2.39
C LEU A 61 5.91 5.88 -2.03
N VAL A 62 5.36 5.74 -0.83
CA VAL A 62 4.52 4.58 -0.46
C VAL A 62 3.28 4.49 -1.35
N GLY A 63 2.71 5.63 -1.75
CA GLY A 63 1.60 5.67 -2.71
C GLY A 63 1.97 5.05 -4.06
N PHE A 64 3.22 5.22 -4.51
CA PHE A 64 3.73 4.54 -5.70
C PHE A 64 3.83 3.03 -5.49
N CYS A 65 4.30 2.56 -4.32
CA CYS A 65 4.33 1.14 -3.99
C CYS A 65 2.92 0.51 -3.97
N ALA A 66 1.92 1.24 -3.45
CA ALA A 66 0.54 0.76 -3.38
C ALA A 66 -0.08 0.48 -4.77
N SER A 67 0.30 1.24 -5.79
CA SER A 67 -0.17 1.02 -7.17
C SER A 67 0.18 -0.37 -7.72
N VAL A 68 1.36 -0.88 -7.38
CA VAL A 68 1.84 -2.21 -7.79
C VAL A 68 1.17 -3.30 -6.96
N MET A 69 0.93 -3.04 -5.67
CA MET A 69 0.33 -4.02 -4.76
C MET A 69 -1.10 -4.39 -5.15
N TRP A 70 -1.94 -3.43 -5.53
CA TRP A 70 -3.36 -3.69 -5.81
C TRP A 70 -3.57 -4.79 -6.87
N GLY A 71 -2.93 -4.64 -8.04
CA GLY A 71 -3.03 -5.62 -9.11
C GLY A 71 -2.42 -6.98 -8.75
N GLY A 72 -1.32 -6.98 -7.99
CA GLY A 72 -0.69 -8.21 -7.52
C GLY A 72 -1.55 -8.97 -6.51
N ILE A 73 -2.11 -8.28 -5.52
CA ILE A 73 -2.97 -8.88 -4.49
C ILE A 73 -4.24 -9.44 -5.14
N PHE A 74 -4.85 -8.71 -6.08
CA PHE A 74 -5.99 -9.19 -6.85
C PHE A 74 -5.66 -10.48 -7.61
N ASN A 75 -4.51 -10.53 -8.27
CA ASN A 75 -4.04 -11.72 -8.96
C ASN A 75 -3.91 -12.90 -7.97
N LEU A 76 -3.15 -12.72 -6.88
CA LEU A 76 -2.98 -13.75 -5.85
C LEU A 76 -4.31 -14.20 -5.20
N ALA A 77 -5.28 -13.31 -5.04
CA ALA A 77 -6.56 -13.61 -4.43
C ALA A 77 -7.53 -14.36 -5.36
N THR A 78 -7.35 -14.25 -6.67
CA THR A 78 -8.28 -14.80 -7.67
C THR A 78 -7.71 -15.99 -8.44
N GLU A 79 -6.39 -16.19 -8.39
CA GLU A 79 -5.69 -17.28 -9.07
C GLU A 79 -6.13 -18.66 -8.56
N GLY A 80 -6.29 -19.63 -9.46
CA GLY A 80 -6.55 -21.03 -9.10
C GLY A 80 -7.96 -21.34 -8.55
N LEU A 81 -8.92 -20.42 -8.64
CA LEU A 81 -10.28 -20.61 -8.10
C LEU A 81 -11.29 -21.21 -9.10
N GLY A 82 -10.92 -21.38 -10.37
CA GLY A 82 -11.78 -21.96 -11.42
C GLY A 82 -13.15 -21.27 -11.49
N LYS A 83 -14.24 -22.05 -11.41
CA LYS A 83 -15.62 -21.55 -11.38
C LYS A 83 -15.93 -20.52 -10.28
N TYR A 84 -15.14 -20.45 -9.21
CA TYR A 84 -15.34 -19.50 -8.11
C TYR A 84 -14.66 -18.14 -8.32
N THR A 85 -13.85 -17.99 -9.38
CA THR A 85 -13.10 -16.76 -9.68
C THR A 85 -14.02 -15.54 -9.72
N ALA A 86 -15.17 -15.63 -10.40
CA ALA A 86 -16.11 -14.51 -10.48
C ALA A 86 -16.65 -14.07 -9.11
N LYS A 87 -17.00 -15.04 -8.24
CA LYS A 87 -17.47 -14.75 -6.88
C LYS A 87 -16.36 -14.15 -6.01
N ALA A 88 -15.15 -14.68 -6.12
CA ALA A 88 -14.00 -14.20 -5.36
C ALA A 88 -13.59 -12.79 -5.79
N SER A 89 -13.56 -12.49 -7.09
CA SER A 89 -13.33 -11.14 -7.61
C SER A 89 -14.38 -10.16 -7.13
N GLY A 90 -15.66 -10.55 -7.12
CA GLY A 90 -16.74 -9.73 -6.58
C GLY A 90 -16.55 -9.44 -5.09
N ALA A 91 -16.27 -10.47 -4.29
CA ALA A 91 -15.99 -10.30 -2.85
C ALA A 91 -14.76 -9.42 -2.60
N PHE A 92 -13.70 -9.58 -3.40
CA PHE A 92 -12.50 -8.76 -3.31
C PHE A 92 -12.79 -7.27 -3.55
N MET A 93 -13.59 -6.95 -4.56
CA MET A 93 -13.97 -5.56 -4.83
C MET A 93 -14.81 -4.95 -3.70
N MET A 94 -15.59 -5.75 -2.98
CA MET A 94 -16.33 -5.28 -1.81
C MET A 94 -15.43 -5.03 -0.60
N MET A 95 -14.28 -5.71 -0.50
CA MET A 95 -13.32 -5.51 0.60
C MET A 95 -12.63 -4.13 0.57
N VAL A 96 -12.81 -3.33 -0.48
CA VAL A 96 -12.43 -1.90 -0.49
C VAL A 96 -13.05 -1.13 0.68
N ALA A 97 -14.21 -1.55 1.18
CA ALA A 97 -14.81 -0.99 2.40
C ALA A 97 -13.88 -1.06 3.62
N GLY A 98 -12.94 -2.01 3.66
CA GLY A 98 -11.92 -2.11 4.71
C GLY A 98 -11.02 -0.88 4.78
N PHE A 99 -10.85 -0.12 3.68
CA PHE A 99 -10.10 1.14 3.69
C PHE A 99 -10.75 2.19 4.60
N ALA A 100 -12.08 2.27 4.64
CA ALA A 100 -12.79 3.20 5.52
C ALA A 100 -12.55 2.84 7.00
N VAL A 101 -12.53 1.54 7.32
CA VAL A 101 -12.20 1.06 8.68
C VAL A 101 -10.78 1.44 9.06
N MET A 102 -9.81 1.26 8.14
CA MET A 102 -8.42 1.61 8.37
C MET A 102 -8.22 3.12 8.61
N ILE A 103 -8.90 3.97 7.85
CA ILE A 103 -8.89 5.43 8.10
C ILE A 103 -9.46 5.74 9.49
N GLY A 104 -10.55 5.08 9.88
CA GLY A 104 -11.14 5.24 11.21
C GLY A 104 -10.17 4.86 12.33
N ILE A 105 -9.47 3.73 12.18
CA ILE A 105 -8.42 3.30 13.12
C ILE A 105 -7.29 4.33 13.17
N GLN A 106 -6.84 4.82 12.02
CA GLN A 106 -5.79 5.85 11.96
C GLN A 106 -6.22 7.14 12.66
N GLY A 107 -7.47 7.59 12.46
CA GLY A 107 -8.06 8.72 13.17
C GLY A 107 -8.05 8.52 14.69
N PHE A 108 -8.45 7.34 15.15
CA PHE A 108 -8.41 7.01 16.58
C PHE A 108 -6.97 7.01 17.14
N VAL A 109 -5.97 6.55 16.38
CA VAL A 109 -4.57 6.65 16.80
C VAL A 109 -4.14 8.10 16.92
N ILE A 110 -4.50 8.98 15.97
CA ILE A 110 -4.20 10.41 16.05
C ILE A 110 -4.81 11.03 17.31
N ASP A 111 -6.07 10.71 17.60
CA ASP A 111 -6.76 11.23 18.79
C ASP A 111 -6.09 10.77 20.09
N PHE A 112 -5.48 9.58 20.10
CA PHE A 112 -4.80 9.02 21.26
C PHE A 112 -3.36 9.52 21.44
N THR A 113 -2.59 9.64 20.34
CA THR A 113 -1.17 10.03 20.39
C THR A 113 -0.96 11.54 20.27
N HIS A 114 -1.99 12.29 19.85
CA HIS A 114 -1.94 13.70 19.49
C HIS A 114 -0.89 14.04 18.42
N ASP A 115 -0.46 13.05 17.63
CA ASP A 115 0.54 13.24 16.58
C ASP A 115 0.14 12.49 15.30
N TYR A 116 0.18 13.22 14.19
CA TYR A 116 -0.18 12.69 12.88
C TYR A 116 0.89 11.74 12.33
N MET A 117 2.17 11.96 12.63
CA MET A 117 3.25 11.13 12.10
C MET A 117 3.25 9.74 12.75
N THR A 118 3.05 9.66 14.08
CA THR A 118 2.88 8.38 14.76
C THR A 118 1.68 7.55 14.25
N SER A 119 0.63 8.19 13.72
CA SER A 119 -0.52 7.48 13.14
C SER A 119 -0.16 6.58 11.94
N PHE A 120 0.94 6.87 11.24
CA PHE A 120 1.44 6.04 10.14
C PHE A 120 1.92 4.66 10.59
N VAL A 121 2.00 4.39 11.90
CA VAL A 121 2.13 3.03 12.43
C VAL A 121 1.02 2.11 11.91
N VAL A 122 -0.19 2.64 11.70
CA VAL A 122 -1.31 1.88 11.13
C VAL A 122 -1.00 1.44 9.69
N VAL A 123 -0.40 2.33 8.89
CA VAL A 123 0.05 2.03 7.53
C VAL A 123 1.20 1.03 7.54
N LEU A 124 2.14 1.14 8.50
CA LEU A 124 3.23 0.19 8.67
C LEU A 124 2.72 -1.23 8.97
N LEU A 125 1.75 -1.35 9.88
CA LEU A 125 1.12 -2.63 10.21
C LEU A 125 0.35 -3.23 9.03
N ALA A 126 -0.35 -2.39 8.25
CA ALA A 126 -1.02 -2.82 7.03
C ALA A 126 -0.02 -3.34 5.98
N ALA A 127 1.08 -2.62 5.76
CA ALA A 127 2.15 -3.05 4.86
C ALA A 127 2.80 -4.36 5.33
N ALA A 128 3.01 -4.53 6.63
CA ALA A 128 3.51 -5.77 7.22
C ALA A 128 2.54 -6.94 7.02
N TYR A 129 1.24 -6.72 7.14
CA TYR A 129 0.24 -7.74 6.83
C TYR A 129 0.25 -8.14 5.35
N ILE A 130 0.38 -7.17 4.43
CA ILE A 130 0.52 -7.47 2.99
C ILE A 130 1.80 -8.26 2.71
N PHE A 131 2.90 -7.93 3.37
CA PHE A 131 4.16 -8.67 3.26
C PHE A 131 4.00 -10.13 3.73
N TYR A 132 3.36 -10.33 4.89
CA TYR A 132 2.99 -11.66 5.38
C TYR A 132 2.10 -12.42 4.39
N TYR A 133 1.07 -11.75 3.86
CA TYR A 133 0.14 -12.33 2.90
C TYR A 133 0.88 -12.79 1.64
N ALA A 134 1.79 -11.97 1.12
CA ALA A 134 2.60 -12.33 -0.04
C ALA A 134 3.53 -13.51 0.23
N LEU A 135 4.16 -13.62 1.40
CA LEU A 135 5.13 -14.70 1.66
C LEU A 135 4.49 -16.04 2.02
N TRP A 136 3.51 -16.03 2.93
CA TRP A 136 2.95 -17.23 3.52
C TRP A 136 1.42 -17.32 3.45
N GLY A 137 0.74 -16.17 3.47
CA GLY A 137 -0.73 -16.14 3.52
C GLY A 137 -1.39 -16.56 2.20
N SER A 138 -0.79 -16.28 1.05
CA SER A 138 -1.33 -16.63 -0.26
C SER A 138 -1.02 -18.10 -0.59
N LYS A 139 -1.91 -19.00 -0.17
CA LYS A 139 -1.88 -20.42 -0.57
C LYS A 139 -2.89 -20.63 -1.69
N ASN A 140 -2.55 -20.24 -2.91
CA ASN A 140 -3.56 -20.22 -3.96
C ASN A 140 -3.10 -20.89 -5.25
N VAL A 141 -3.06 -22.21 -5.22
CA VAL A 141 -3.33 -23.04 -6.40
C VAL A 141 -3.91 -24.37 -5.90
N ASN A 142 -5.23 -24.57 -6.05
CA ASN A 142 -5.79 -25.92 -6.02
C ASN A 142 -6.14 -26.29 -7.46
N THR A 143 -5.32 -27.13 -8.08
CA THR A 143 -5.49 -27.55 -9.48
C THR A 143 -6.69 -28.48 -9.68
N ASP A 144 -7.27 -28.98 -8.59
CA ASP A 144 -8.35 -29.97 -8.61
C ASP A 144 -9.73 -29.33 -8.80
N ILE A 145 -9.80 -28.01 -8.97
CA ILE A 145 -11.07 -27.29 -9.12
C ILE A 145 -11.45 -27.24 -10.61
N PRO A 146 -12.61 -27.79 -11.02
CA PRO A 146 -13.06 -27.73 -12.40
C PRO A 146 -13.31 -26.28 -12.85
N VAL A 147 -12.88 -26.00 -14.09
CA VAL A 147 -12.95 -24.70 -14.78
C VAL A 147 -14.18 -24.57 -15.70
N GLU A 148 -15.10 -25.53 -15.65
CA GLU A 148 -16.40 -25.52 -16.34
C GLU A 148 -17.46 -24.69 -15.61
#